data_AF-A0ABD3FLX2-F1
#
_entry.id   AF-A0ABD3FLX2-F1
#
_cell.length_a   1.000
_cell.length_b   1.000
_cell.length_c   1.000
_cell.angle_alpha   90.00
_cell.angle_beta   90.00
_cell.angle_gamma   90.00
#
_symmetry.space_group_name_H-M   'P 1'
#
loop_
_entity.id
_entity.type
_entity.pdbx_description
1 polymer ?
#
loop_
_entity_poly.entity_id
_entity_poly.type
_entity_poly.pdbx_seq_one_letter_code
_entity_poly.pdbx_strand_id
1 'polypeptide(L)'
;MRLLLQRGAMVDPVDRMDRTPLMMAAYRGHKDAVQLLLDSGASLSKTDRMGQTPQEVAQSNNKVDIDTLLVYKARDGNVRRRRQESAVGEPRAKSQRRRM
;
A
#
# COMPACT_ATOMS: atom_id res chain seq x y z
N MET A 1 -17.86 3.64 -5.96
CA MET A 1 -16.41 3.66 -5.62
C MET A 1 -15.52 3.83 -6.85
N ARG A 2 -15.54 2.90 -7.84
CA ARG A 2 -14.73 2.99 -9.08
C ARG A 2 -14.82 4.34 -9.79
N LEU A 3 -16.04 4.84 -9.99
CA LEU A 3 -16.28 6.12 -10.66
C LEU A 3 -15.63 7.30 -9.95
N LEU A 4 -15.59 7.30 -8.62
CA LEU A 4 -15.00 8.39 -7.84
C LEU A 4 -13.48 8.40 -8.00
N LEU A 5 -12.85 7.24 -7.89
CA LEU A 5 -11.40 7.08 -8.06
C LEU A 5 -10.96 7.47 -9.48
N GLN A 6 -11.75 7.10 -10.50
CA GLN A 6 -11.52 7.52 -11.89
C GLN A 6 -11.65 9.03 -12.11
N ARG A 7 -12.43 9.73 -11.27
CA ARG A 7 -12.57 11.19 -11.31
C ARG A 7 -11.58 11.93 -10.41
N GLY A 8 -10.52 11.26 -9.97
CA GLY A 8 -9.45 11.87 -9.16
C GLY A 8 -9.81 12.04 -7.68
N ALA A 9 -10.79 11.28 -7.18
CA ALA A 9 -11.01 11.23 -5.73
C ALA A 9 -9.74 10.74 -5.03
N MET A 10 -9.43 11.35 -3.90
CA MET A 10 -8.33 10.91 -3.04
C MET A 10 -8.57 9.47 -2.60
N VAL A 11 -7.50 8.66 -2.61
CA VAL A 11 -7.56 7.23 -2.28
C VAL A 11 -7.53 6.99 -0.77
N ASP A 12 -6.74 7.79 -0.05
CA ASP A 12 -6.59 7.71 1.40
C ASP A 12 -7.01 8.99 2.15
N PRO A 13 -8.19 9.58 1.88
CA PRO A 13 -8.74 10.59 2.77
C PRO A 13 -8.95 9.96 4.14
N VAL A 14 -8.87 10.76 5.19
CA VAL A 14 -9.07 10.28 6.56
C VAL A 14 -10.32 10.90 7.15
N ASP A 15 -11.06 10.13 7.95
CA ASP A 15 -12.15 10.66 8.75
C ASP A 15 -11.63 11.32 10.05
N ARG A 16 -12.54 11.73 10.94
CA ARG A 16 -12.17 12.34 12.22
C ARG A 16 -11.40 11.41 13.16
N MET A 17 -11.33 10.11 12.88
CA MET A 17 -10.61 9.11 13.66
C MET A 17 -9.36 8.62 12.94
N ASP A 18 -8.91 9.36 11.94
CA ASP A 18 -7.76 9.03 11.09
C ASP A 18 -7.94 7.74 10.29
N ARG A 19 -9.20 7.29 10.12
CA ARG A 19 -9.51 6.05 9.38
C ARG A 19 -9.57 6.32 7.89
N THR A 20 -8.87 5.48 7.12
CA THR A 20 -8.92 5.50 5.66
C THR A 20 -10.12 4.69 5.13
N PRO A 21 -10.53 4.90 3.86
CA PRO A 21 -11.48 4.03 3.19
C PRO A 21 -11.09 2.55 3.24
N LEU A 22 -9.78 2.25 3.23
CA LEU A 22 -9.26 0.89 3.31
C LEU A 22 -9.51 0.26 4.68
N MET A 23 -9.28 0.99 5.76
CA MET A 23 -9.62 0.52 7.13
C MET A 23 -11.11 0.28 7.28
N MET A 24 -11.96 1.18 6.74
CA MET A 24 -13.41 1.01 6.81
C MET A 24 -13.89 -0.20 6.00
N ALA A 25 -13.34 -0.41 4.79
CA ALA A 25 -13.63 -1.59 3.99
C ALA A 25 -13.15 -2.88 4.67
N ALA A 26 -11.98 -2.84 5.31
CA ALA A 26 -11.43 -3.95 6.07
C ALA A 26 -12.30 -4.29 7.28
N TYR A 27 -12.67 -3.30 8.10
CA TYR A 27 -13.59 -3.45 9.23
C TYR A 27 -14.92 -4.09 8.82
N ARG A 28 -15.49 -3.64 7.69
CA ARG A 28 -16.76 -4.14 7.14
C ARG A 28 -16.63 -5.50 6.43
N GLY A 29 -15.42 -5.98 6.13
CA GLY A 29 -15.20 -7.21 5.35
C GLY A 29 -15.52 -7.07 3.86
N HIS A 30 -15.50 -5.86 3.29
CA HIS A 30 -15.91 -5.62 1.90
C HIS A 30 -14.75 -5.88 0.92
N LYS A 31 -14.53 -7.16 0.59
CA LYS A 31 -13.40 -7.65 -0.21
C LYS A 31 -13.22 -6.89 -1.54
N ASP A 32 -14.28 -6.65 -2.29
CA ASP A 32 -14.21 -5.96 -3.58
C ASP A 32 -13.76 -4.49 -3.43
N ALA A 33 -14.20 -3.83 -2.36
CA ALA A 33 -13.80 -2.47 -2.05
C ALA A 33 -12.32 -2.41 -1.63
N VAL A 34 -11.87 -3.38 -0.82
CA VAL A 34 -10.46 -3.51 -0.44
C VAL A 34 -9.60 -3.72 -1.69
N GLN A 35 -9.97 -4.66 -2.56
CA GLN A 35 -9.22 -4.94 -3.79
C GLN A 35 -9.11 -3.68 -4.68
N LEU A 36 -10.23 -2.98 -4.88
CA LEU A 36 -10.25 -1.77 -5.68
C LEU A 36 -9.38 -0.64 -5.11
N LEU A 37 -9.40 -0.45 -3.79
CA LEU A 37 -8.57 0.56 -3.12
C LEU A 37 -7.07 0.24 -3.27
N LEU A 38 -6.70 -1.01 -3.06
CA LEU A 38 -5.30 -1.45 -3.20
C LEU A 38 -4.81 -1.28 -4.64
N ASP A 39 -5.65 -1.62 -5.63
CA ASP A 39 -5.31 -1.42 -7.04
C ASP A 39 -5.25 0.07 -7.43
N SER A 40 -5.91 0.93 -6.65
CA SER A 40 -5.84 2.39 -6.79
C SER A 40 -4.70 3.01 -5.98
N GLY A 41 -3.86 2.22 -5.32
CA GLY A 41 -2.68 2.70 -4.59
C GLY A 41 -2.94 3.12 -3.14
N ALA A 42 -3.99 2.60 -2.49
CA ALA A 42 -4.25 2.84 -1.08
C ALA A 42 -3.08 2.40 -0.20
N SER A 43 -2.72 3.21 0.78
CA SER A 43 -1.63 2.91 1.70
C SER A 43 -2.00 1.81 2.69
N LEU A 44 -1.12 0.82 2.79
CA LEU A 44 -1.19 -0.26 3.77
C LEU A 44 -0.61 0.11 5.14
N SER A 45 0.12 1.23 5.25
CA SER A 45 0.88 1.60 6.45
C SER A 45 0.27 2.74 7.27
N LYS A 46 -0.82 3.36 6.80
CA LYS A 46 -1.53 4.38 7.58
C LYS A 46 -2.14 3.74 8.82
N THR A 47 -2.19 4.49 9.92
CA THR A 47 -2.80 4.06 11.17
C THR A 47 -3.92 5.01 11.58
N ASP A 48 -4.96 4.48 12.20
CA ASP A 48 -6.01 5.29 12.82
C ASP A 48 -5.55 5.85 14.19
N ARG A 49 -6.44 6.54 14.90
CA ARG A 49 -6.16 7.08 16.25
C ARG A 49 -5.84 6.04 17.30
N MET A 50 -6.22 4.79 17.08
CA MET A 50 -5.89 3.66 17.97
C MET A 50 -4.54 3.03 17.59
N GLY A 51 -3.85 3.57 16.58
CA GLY A 51 -2.61 3.02 16.06
C GLY A 51 -2.81 1.82 15.16
N GLN A 52 -4.04 1.53 14.71
CA GLN A 52 -4.33 0.33 13.94
C GLN A 52 -4.16 0.58 12.43
N THR A 53 -3.37 -0.28 11.80
CA THR A 53 -3.26 -0.42 10.34
C THR A 53 -4.52 -1.08 9.74
N PRO A 54 -4.75 -0.99 8.42
CA PRO A 54 -5.85 -1.72 7.79
C PRO A 54 -5.83 -3.23 8.06
N GLN A 55 -4.64 -3.82 8.21
CA GLN A 55 -4.47 -5.23 8.53
C GLN A 55 -4.91 -5.54 9.97
N GLU A 56 -4.46 -4.75 10.94
CA GLU A 56 -4.85 -4.93 12.36
C GLU A 56 -6.35 -4.69 12.56
N VAL A 57 -6.95 -3.78 11.79
CA VAL A 57 -8.41 -3.61 11.74
C VAL A 57 -9.10 -4.87 11.22
N ALA A 58 -8.58 -5.52 10.17
CA ALA A 58 -9.12 -6.78 9.67
C ALA A 58 -9.01 -7.90 10.71
N GLN A 59 -7.86 -8.03 11.37
CA GLN A 59 -7.60 -9.05 12.39
C GLN A 59 -8.49 -8.89 13.62
N SER A 60 -8.58 -7.67 14.17
CA SER A 60 -9.43 -7.37 15.34
C SER A 60 -10.93 -7.60 15.09
N ASN A 61 -11.35 -7.63 13.82
CA ASN A 61 -12.75 -7.84 13.41
C ASN A 61 -12.99 -9.21 12.77
N ASN A 62 -12.05 -10.15 12.90
CA ASN A 62 -12.13 -11.52 12.38
C ASN A 62 -12.37 -11.61 10.86
N LYS A 63 -11.75 -10.71 10.09
CA LYS A 63 -11.90 -10.63 8.63
C LYS A 63 -10.75 -11.38 7.93
N VAL A 64 -10.72 -12.70 8.09
CA VAL A 64 -9.64 -13.59 7.62
C VAL A 64 -9.36 -13.43 6.13
N ASP A 65 -10.40 -13.33 5.29
CA ASP A 65 -10.25 -13.13 3.84
C ASP A 65 -9.56 -11.80 3.50
N ILE A 66 -9.83 -10.77 4.29
CA ILE A 66 -9.25 -9.44 4.08
C ILE A 66 -7.81 -9.41 4.59
N ASP A 67 -7.53 -9.97 5.76
CA ASP A 67 -6.17 -10.10 6.28
C ASP A 67 -5.27 -10.85 5.29
N THR A 68 -5.75 -11.98 4.76
CA THR A 68 -5.05 -12.75 3.72
C THR A 68 -4.77 -11.92 2.48
N LEU A 69 -5.75 -11.13 2.01
CA LEU A 69 -5.61 -10.25 0.85
C LEU A 69 -4.55 -9.15 1.09
N LEU A 70 -4.59 -8.52 2.27
CA LEU A 70 -3.67 -7.44 2.65
C LEU A 70 -2.23 -7.96 2.76
N VAL A 71 -2.03 -9.13 3.37
CA VAL A 71 -0.70 -9.80 3.43
C VAL A 71 -0.17 -10.08 2.03
N TYR A 72 -1.00 -10.63 1.14
CA TYR A 72 -0.58 -10.92 -0.23
C TYR A 72 -0.16 -9.65 -0.98
N LYS A 73 -0.98 -8.58 -0.91
CA LYS A 73 -0.70 -7.31 -1.60
C LYS A 73 0.51 -6.57 -1.02
N ALA A 74 0.74 -6.63 0.29
CA ALA A 74 1.93 -6.06 0.93
C ALA A 74 3.23 -6.69 0.40
N ARG A 75 3.22 -8.02 0.20
CA ARG A 75 4.36 -8.77 -0.34
C ARG A 75 4.57 -8.44 -1.82
N ASP A 76 3.51 -8.39 -2.60
CA ASP A 76 3.57 -8.15 -4.05
C ASP A 76 4.06 -6.73 -4.41
N GLY A 77 3.64 -5.72 -3.63
CA GLY A 77 4.12 -4.34 -3.77
C GLY A 77 5.63 -4.20 -3.52
N ASN A 78 6.17 -4.95 -2.55
CA ASN A 78 7.60 -4.97 -2.25
C ASN A 78 8.44 -5.69 -3.31
N VAL A 79 7.91 -6.72 -3.98
CA VAL A 79 8.62 -7.43 -5.06
C VAL A 79 8.79 -6.54 -6.29
N ARG A 80 7.80 -5.71 -6.63
CA ARG A 80 7.90 -4.76 -7.75
C ARG A 80 8.92 -3.65 -7.49
N ARG A 81 9.03 -3.19 -6.24
CA ARG A 81 9.99 -2.14 -5.84
C ARG A 81 11.45 -2.55 -6.01
N ARG A 82 11.82 -3.78 -5.59
CA ARG A 82 13.19 -4.30 -5.76
C ARG A 82 13.66 -4.43 -7.21
N ARG A 83 12.74 -4.68 -8.15
CA ARG A 83 13.08 -4.71 -9.58
C ARG A 83 13.35 -3.34 -10.18
N GLN A 84 12.74 -2.27 -9.67
CA GLN A 84 12.99 -0.90 -10.13
C GLN A 84 14.26 -0.30 -9.50
N GLU A 85 14.65 -0.72 -8.29
CA GLU A 85 15.88 -0.26 -7.61
C GLU A 85 17.16 -0.95 -8.14
N SER A 86 17.08 -2.14 -8.74
CA SER A 86 18.26 -2.80 -9.37
C SER A 86 18.67 -2.21 -10.73
N ALA A 87 17.98 -1.16 -11.21
CA ALA A 87 18.25 -0.54 -12.52
C ALA A 87 18.96 0.82 -12.43
N VAL A 88 19.31 1.31 -11.23
CA VAL A 88 20.01 2.60 -11.07
C VAL A 88 21.34 2.40 -10.34
N GLY A 89 22.43 2.41 -11.11
CA GLY A 89 23.72 2.90 -10.62
C GLY A 89 24.87 1.89 -10.50
N GLU A 90 25.38 1.38 -11.62
CA GLU A 90 26.84 1.19 -11.73
C GLU A 90 27.46 2.53 -12.16
N PRO A 91 28.27 3.21 -11.32
CA PRO A 91 29.13 4.27 -11.80
C PRO A 91 30.27 3.63 -12.58
N ARG A 92 30.18 3.72 -13.91
CA ARG A 92 31.28 3.39 -14.82
C ARG A 92 32.58 4.07 -14.37
N ALA A 93 33.61 3.26 -14.27
CA ALA A 93 34.98 3.63 -13.97
C ALA A 93 35.44 4.92 -14.67
N LYS A 94 35.94 5.89 -13.91
CA LYS A 94 36.98 6.79 -14.39
C LYS A 94 38.32 6.18 -14.04
N SER A 95 38.72 5.23 -14.89
CA SER A 95 40.13 4.87 -15.05
C SER A 95 40.84 6.07 -15.69
N GLN A 96 41.48 6.90 -14.88
CA GLN A 96 42.58 7.74 -15.32
C GLN A 96 43.80 7.41 -14.48
N ARG A 97 44.51 6.36 -14.92
CA ARG A 97 45.96 6.27 -14.77
C ARG A 97 46.59 7.25 -15.75
N ARG A 98 47.43 8.14 -15.23
CA ARG A 98 48.68 8.68 -15.82
C ARG A 98 49.35 9.44 -14.65
N ARG A 99 50.40 8.91 -14.00
CA ARG A 99 51.83 9.11 -14.32
C ARG A 99 52.07 10.55 -14.79
N MET A 100 52.85 11.39 -14.12
CA MET A 100 54.15 11.19 -13.48
C MET A 100 54.25 11.92 -12.14
#